data_AF-A0A4R8QKX9-F1
#
_entry.id   AF-A0A4R8QKX9-F1
#
_cell.length_a   1.000
_cell.length_b   1.000
_cell.length_c   1.000
_cell.angle_alpha   90.00
_cell.angle_beta   90.00
_cell.angle_gamma   90.00
#
_symmetry.space_group_name_H-M   'P 1'
#
loop_
_entity.id
_entity.type
_entity.pdbx_description
1 polymer ?
#
loop_
_entity_poly.entity_id
_entity_poly.type
_entity_poly.pdbx_seq_one_letter_code
_entity_poly.pdbx_strand_id
1 'polypeptide(L)'
;MIMTYWKDPDDTRAWMYLGYVIRMGMEMGWHRLAPRQSQRSDLAAELELREARNIERTWLVLFVYDRSMSLQTGKPWMIERTGFIESIESWCRDPMAISNDRLLGALVTLRLLSSEVYRLLGPRSNRVRAGELHTLESLLAIINSRIEEWETRWLSVAEKDGCHHFLIRFYGTHLRLQLFSLPLQETLGHSEHNISHHMEALWVSYSSALEMLHLICRHASCLYFAQDSVHVMTAYSAAFLIKLLMSTPESIARQIEPAIKNAISGAAMVFSQQAAPAGSSCALQAKFLDNIVAKFRRQDAKVSQPEDSLGHRQENRPEAGSSETPWRPLI
;
A
#
# COMPACT_ATOMS: atom_id res chain seq x y z
N MET A 1 -2.10 -22.33 3.63
CA MET A 1 -2.10 -21.06 2.90
C MET A 1 -2.11 -19.95 3.95
N ILE A 2 -1.13 -19.03 3.95
CA ILE A 2 -1.18 -17.85 4.84
C ILE A 2 -2.48 -17.10 4.49
N MET A 3 -3.22 -16.61 5.49
CA MET A 3 -4.58 -16.05 5.38
C MET A 3 -4.63 -14.74 4.55
N THR A 4 -4.27 -14.80 3.27
CA THR A 4 -4.04 -13.62 2.39
C THR A 4 -4.92 -13.62 1.14
N TYR A 5 -5.66 -14.71 0.88
CA TYR A 5 -6.56 -14.85 -0.27
C TYR A 5 -8.01 -15.13 0.13
N TRP A 6 -8.23 -15.85 1.24
CA TRP A 6 -9.56 -16.18 1.73
C TRP A 6 -9.55 -16.12 3.25
N LYS A 7 -10.13 -15.07 3.80
CA LYS A 7 -10.11 -14.76 5.22
C LYS A 7 -11.41 -14.06 5.57
N ASP A 8 -12.03 -14.42 6.68
CA ASP A 8 -13.18 -13.67 7.19
C ASP A 8 -12.76 -12.22 7.49
N PRO A 9 -13.58 -11.21 7.13
CA PRO A 9 -13.24 -9.81 7.33
C PRO A 9 -12.80 -9.47 8.75
N ASP A 10 -13.36 -10.15 9.75
CA ASP A 10 -13.11 -9.91 11.17
C ASP A 10 -11.93 -10.74 11.75
N ASP A 11 -11.31 -11.61 10.96
CA ASP A 11 -10.16 -12.37 11.44
C ASP A 11 -8.96 -11.42 11.60
N THR A 12 -8.28 -11.41 12.74
CA THR A 12 -7.10 -10.57 12.99
C THR A 12 -5.85 -11.40 13.32
N ARG A 13 -5.94 -12.72 13.15
CA ARG A 13 -4.93 -13.69 13.58
C ARG A 13 -3.78 -13.88 12.58
N ALA A 14 -3.82 -13.21 11.43
CA ALA A 14 -2.81 -13.35 10.37
C ALA A 14 -1.38 -13.16 10.88
N TRP A 15 -1.12 -12.13 11.70
CA TRP A 15 0.20 -11.89 12.29
C TRP A 15 0.63 -13.02 13.25
N MET A 16 -0.30 -13.55 14.05
CA MET A 16 -0.04 -14.65 14.96
C MET A 16 0.33 -15.93 14.20
N TYR A 17 -0.46 -16.30 13.19
CA TYR A 17 -0.20 -17.48 12.36
C TYR A 17 1.11 -17.37 11.59
N LEU A 18 1.40 -16.19 11.04
CA LEU A 18 2.68 -15.93 10.41
C LEU A 18 3.85 -16.15 11.39
N GLY A 19 3.72 -15.66 12.63
CA GLY A 19 4.71 -15.88 13.67
C GLY A 19 4.93 -17.37 14.01
N TYR A 20 3.89 -18.20 14.01
CA TYR A 20 4.06 -19.65 14.19
C TYR A 20 4.85 -20.28 13.03
N VAL A 21 4.52 -19.93 11.79
CA VAL A 21 5.20 -20.49 10.61
C VAL A 21 6.67 -20.06 10.56
N ILE A 22 6.96 -18.81 10.91
CA ILE A 22 8.34 -18.32 11.00
C ILE A 22 9.13 -19.10 12.05
N ARG A 23 8.57 -19.32 13.26
CA ARG A 23 9.22 -20.12 14.31
C ARG A 23 9.48 -21.56 13.89
N MET A 24 8.54 -22.19 13.17
CA MET A 24 8.77 -23.51 12.58
C MET A 24 9.93 -23.50 11.56
N GLY A 25 9.99 -22.48 10.70
CA GLY A 25 11.12 -22.27 9.79
C GLY A 25 12.46 -22.08 10.52
N MET A 26 12.44 -21.37 11.65
CA MET A 26 13.63 -21.20 12.49
C MET A 26 14.10 -22.53 13.10
N GLU A 27 13.18 -23.36 13.60
CA GLU A 27 13.48 -24.70 14.12
C GLU A 27 14.11 -25.60 13.05
N MET A 28 13.64 -25.50 11.81
CA MET A 28 14.23 -26.20 10.65
C MET A 28 15.55 -25.56 10.16
N GLY A 29 16.09 -24.56 10.86
CA GLY A 29 17.36 -23.92 10.53
C GLY A 29 17.33 -22.93 9.36
N TRP A 30 16.15 -22.56 8.85
CA TRP A 30 16.05 -21.72 7.64
C TRP A 30 16.56 -20.29 7.83
N HIS A 31 16.61 -19.81 9.08
CA HIS A 31 17.24 -18.55 9.46
C HIS A 31 18.76 -18.51 9.21
N ARG A 32 19.40 -19.67 8.96
CA ARG A 32 20.84 -19.82 8.69
C ARG A 32 21.15 -20.08 7.21
N LEU A 33 20.14 -20.00 6.33
CA LEU A 33 20.36 -20.12 4.88
C LEU A 33 21.42 -19.10 4.43
N ALA A 34 22.29 -19.53 3.52
CA ALA A 34 23.39 -18.75 2.97
C ALA A 34 23.30 -18.71 1.45
N PRO A 35 23.86 -17.68 0.78
CA PRO A 35 23.95 -17.65 -0.67
C PRO A 35 24.65 -18.91 -1.20
N ARG A 36 24.00 -19.62 -2.13
CA ARG A 36 24.53 -20.86 -2.69
C ARG A 36 25.78 -20.55 -3.53
N GLN A 37 26.88 -21.24 -3.22
CA GLN A 37 28.05 -21.26 -4.10
C GLN A 37 27.77 -22.24 -5.23
N SER A 38 28.02 -21.84 -6.48
CA SER A 38 27.78 -22.68 -7.66
C SER A 38 28.56 -23.99 -7.55
N GLN A 39 27.91 -25.06 -7.09
CA GLN A 39 28.43 -26.42 -7.14
C GLN A 39 27.58 -27.20 -8.14
N ARG A 40 28.23 -27.61 -9.23
CA ARG A 40 27.68 -28.54 -10.23
C ARG A 40 27.82 -29.96 -9.69
N SER A 41 26.74 -30.74 -9.63
CA SER A 41 26.81 -32.21 -9.77
C SER A 41 25.42 -32.86 -9.92
N ASP A 42 25.37 -33.88 -10.79
CA ASP A 42 24.44 -35.02 -10.99
C ASP A 42 22.90 -34.92 -10.91
N LEU A 43 22.21 -35.71 -11.75
CA LEU A 43 20.74 -35.77 -11.87
C LEU A 43 20.00 -36.20 -10.60
N ALA A 44 20.62 -37.03 -9.73
CA ALA A 44 20.07 -37.31 -8.40
C ALA A 44 20.01 -36.05 -7.52
N ALA A 45 20.87 -35.07 -7.80
CA ALA A 45 20.86 -33.77 -7.15
C ALA A 45 19.73 -32.85 -7.66
N GLU A 46 19.08 -33.11 -8.80
CA GLU A 46 18.07 -32.17 -9.31
C GLU A 46 16.87 -32.06 -8.35
N LEU A 47 16.37 -33.19 -7.84
CA LEU A 47 15.27 -33.19 -6.88
C LEU A 47 15.69 -32.51 -5.57
N GLU A 48 16.84 -32.87 -5.02
CA GLU A 48 17.38 -32.27 -3.78
C GLU A 48 17.61 -30.76 -3.95
N LEU A 49 18.14 -30.33 -5.10
CA LEU A 49 18.35 -28.93 -5.43
C LEU A 49 17.02 -28.17 -5.55
N ARG A 50 15.98 -28.80 -6.12
CA ARG A 50 14.62 -28.24 -6.21
C ARG A 50 13.97 -28.14 -4.84
N GLU A 51 14.16 -29.13 -3.97
CA GLU A 51 13.68 -29.12 -2.58
C GLU A 51 14.37 -28.01 -1.78
N ALA A 52 15.70 -27.91 -1.84
CA ALA A 52 16.46 -26.83 -1.22
C ALA A 52 16.01 -25.45 -1.75
N ARG A 53 15.75 -25.34 -3.06
CA ARG A 53 15.24 -24.12 -3.68
C ARG A 53 13.83 -23.76 -3.21
N ASN A 54 12.98 -24.76 -2.97
CA ASN A 54 11.63 -24.54 -2.42
C ASN A 54 11.68 -24.07 -0.96
N ILE A 55 12.63 -24.57 -0.17
CA ILE A 55 12.89 -24.08 1.19
C ILE A 55 13.32 -22.61 1.16
N GLU A 56 14.33 -22.29 0.34
CA GLU A 56 14.81 -20.92 0.12
C GLU A 56 13.67 -19.97 -0.30
N ARG A 57 12.88 -20.37 -1.29
CA ARG A 57 11.71 -19.61 -1.78
C ARG A 57 10.68 -19.41 -0.68
N THR A 58 10.38 -20.44 0.10
CA THR A 58 9.42 -20.35 1.20
C THR A 58 9.90 -19.36 2.26
N TRP A 59 11.18 -19.39 2.61
CA TRP A 59 11.76 -18.45 3.56
C TRP A 59 11.69 -17.00 3.07
N LEU A 60 11.99 -16.76 1.79
CA LEU A 60 11.86 -15.43 1.16
C LEU A 60 10.40 -14.94 1.13
N VAL A 61 9.44 -15.82 0.85
CA VAL A 61 8.00 -15.50 0.92
C VAL A 61 7.61 -15.10 2.35
N LEU A 62 8.07 -15.86 3.36
CA LEU A 62 7.84 -15.53 4.77
C LEU A 62 8.45 -14.18 5.14
N PHE A 63 9.66 -13.87 4.66
CA PHE A 63 10.28 -12.56 4.85
C PHE A 63 9.42 -11.42 4.30
N VAL A 64 8.90 -11.57 3.08
CA VAL A 64 8.01 -10.57 2.46
C VAL A 64 6.75 -10.36 3.32
N TYR A 65 6.11 -11.43 3.76
CA TYR A 65 4.92 -11.34 4.62
C TYR A 65 5.23 -10.75 5.99
N ASP A 66 6.35 -11.13 6.62
CA ASP A 66 6.77 -10.64 7.93
C ASP A 66 6.94 -9.12 7.91
N ARG A 67 7.64 -8.60 6.89
CA ARG A 67 7.78 -7.15 6.69
C ARG A 67 6.46 -6.47 6.32
N SER A 68 5.63 -7.09 5.48
CA SER A 68 4.33 -6.53 5.10
C SER A 68 3.40 -6.39 6.31
N MET A 69 3.30 -7.43 7.14
CA MET A 69 2.47 -7.43 8.33
C MET A 69 2.98 -6.47 9.40
N SER A 70 4.30 -6.41 9.60
CA SER A 70 4.90 -5.44 10.51
C SER A 70 4.58 -4.00 10.09
N LEU A 71 4.71 -3.69 8.80
CA LEU A 71 4.38 -2.37 8.26
C LEU A 71 2.91 -2.01 8.44
N GLN A 72 1.99 -2.96 8.23
CA GLN A 72 0.55 -2.72 8.34
C GLN A 72 0.07 -2.60 9.78
N THR A 73 0.64 -3.38 10.71
CA THR A 73 0.11 -3.50 12.08
C THR A 73 0.94 -2.76 13.13
N GLY A 74 2.09 -2.21 12.76
CA GLY A 74 3.07 -1.62 13.67
C GLY A 74 3.76 -2.63 14.60
N LYS A 75 3.45 -3.92 14.49
CA LYS A 75 4.07 -4.99 15.29
C LYS A 75 5.49 -5.27 14.82
N PRO A 76 6.40 -5.76 15.67
CA PRO A 76 7.75 -6.12 15.25
C PRO A 76 7.74 -7.26 14.23
N TRP A 77 8.72 -7.25 13.34
CA TRP A 77 9.05 -8.38 12.46
C TRP A 77 9.94 -9.39 13.18
N MET A 78 10.00 -10.63 12.68
CA MET A 78 10.72 -11.75 13.33
C MET A 78 11.94 -12.24 12.52
N ILE A 79 11.93 -12.12 11.20
CA ILE A 79 13.03 -12.59 10.35
C ILE A 79 14.09 -11.50 10.27
N GLU A 80 15.33 -11.81 10.64
CA GLU A 80 16.44 -10.87 10.52
C GLU A 80 16.92 -10.71 9.07
N ARG A 81 17.53 -9.56 8.77
CA ARG A 81 18.19 -9.33 7.48
C ARG A 81 19.48 -10.15 7.43
N THR A 82 19.59 -11.07 6.47
CA THR A 82 20.77 -11.94 6.30
C THR A 82 21.40 -11.75 4.93
N GLY A 83 22.67 -12.15 4.78
CA GLY A 83 23.35 -12.13 3.47
C GLY A 83 22.64 -12.96 2.39
N PHE A 84 21.91 -14.00 2.78
CA PHE A 84 21.04 -14.75 1.86
C PHE A 84 19.90 -13.87 1.30
N ILE A 85 19.18 -13.15 2.15
CA ILE A 85 18.09 -12.25 1.73
C ILE A 85 18.64 -11.11 0.85
N GLU A 86 19.84 -10.61 1.17
CA GLU A 86 20.51 -9.57 0.37
C GLU A 86 20.97 -10.09 -1.00
N SER A 87 21.26 -11.39 -1.12
CA SER A 87 21.61 -12.05 -2.39
C SER A 87 20.42 -12.34 -3.30
N ILE A 88 19.24 -11.78 -3.03
CA ILE A 88 18.02 -12.09 -3.78
C ILE A 88 18.13 -11.86 -5.29
N GLU A 89 18.88 -10.86 -5.72
CA GLU A 89 19.03 -10.58 -7.15
C GLU A 89 19.82 -11.68 -7.87
N SER A 90 20.91 -12.17 -7.28
CA SER A 90 21.64 -13.30 -7.84
C SER A 90 20.82 -14.59 -7.73
N TRP A 91 20.11 -14.77 -6.62
CA TRP A 91 19.17 -15.89 -6.44
C TRP A 91 18.13 -15.94 -7.57
N CYS A 92 17.55 -14.80 -7.98
CA CYS A 92 16.58 -14.73 -9.07
C CYS A 92 17.15 -15.03 -10.47
N ARG A 93 18.48 -14.97 -10.63
CA ARG A 93 19.19 -15.26 -11.89
C ARG A 93 19.70 -16.70 -11.98
N ASP A 94 19.50 -17.49 -10.92
CA ASP A 94 19.89 -18.89 -10.88
C ASP A 94 19.19 -19.70 -11.99
N PRO A 95 19.85 -20.69 -12.61
CA PRO A 95 19.23 -21.55 -13.64
C PRO A 95 17.94 -22.26 -13.18
N MET A 96 17.77 -22.49 -11.88
CA MET A 96 16.57 -23.10 -11.30
C MET A 96 15.46 -22.10 -11.00
N ALA A 97 15.64 -20.82 -11.34
CA ALA A 97 14.65 -19.79 -11.10
C ALA A 97 13.44 -19.95 -12.02
N ILE A 98 12.24 -19.84 -11.43
CA ILE A 98 10.97 -19.83 -12.17
C ILE A 98 10.51 -18.39 -12.45
N SER A 99 9.50 -18.21 -13.30
CA SER A 99 8.93 -16.88 -13.61
C SER A 99 8.54 -16.10 -12.35
N ASN A 100 7.90 -16.76 -11.38
CA ASN A 100 7.43 -16.17 -10.12
C ASN A 100 8.57 -15.71 -9.20
N ASP A 101 9.78 -16.24 -9.35
CA ASP A 101 10.93 -15.84 -8.52
C ASP A 101 11.30 -14.38 -8.76
N ARG A 102 11.04 -13.86 -9.98
CA ARG A 102 11.28 -12.44 -10.29
C ARG A 102 10.35 -11.52 -9.52
N LEU A 103 9.07 -11.86 -9.43
CA LEU A 103 8.13 -11.09 -8.61
C LEU A 103 8.52 -11.17 -7.13
N LEU A 104 8.89 -12.36 -6.63
CA LEU A 104 9.37 -12.53 -5.27
C LEU A 104 10.61 -11.65 -5.00
N GLY A 105 11.56 -11.62 -5.92
CA GLY A 105 12.75 -10.77 -5.83
C GLY A 105 12.42 -9.28 -5.79
N ALA A 106 11.48 -8.84 -6.63
CA ALA A 106 10.95 -7.48 -6.60
C ALA A 106 10.37 -7.14 -5.22
N LEU A 107 9.53 -8.02 -4.68
CA LEU A 107 8.91 -7.80 -3.37
C LEU A 107 9.92 -7.82 -2.22
N VAL A 108 10.89 -8.74 -2.22
CA VAL A 108 11.97 -8.78 -1.21
C VAL A 108 12.78 -7.49 -1.22
N THR A 109 13.23 -7.04 -2.40
CA THR A 109 14.01 -5.79 -2.53
C THR A 109 13.20 -4.56 -2.13
N LEU A 110 11.90 -4.51 -2.45
CA LEU A 110 10.99 -3.45 -2.00
C LEU A 110 10.81 -3.46 -0.47
N ARG A 111 10.75 -4.63 0.15
CA ARG A 111 10.66 -4.79 1.61
C ARG A 111 11.96 -4.41 2.32
N LEU A 112 13.12 -4.68 1.73
CA LEU A 112 14.41 -4.18 2.22
C LEU A 112 14.47 -2.65 2.14
N LEU A 113 14.09 -2.07 1.00
CA LEU A 113 14.05 -0.61 0.81
C LEU A 113 13.13 0.06 1.82
N SER A 114 11.88 -0.39 1.92
CA SER A 114 10.91 0.18 2.87
C SER A 114 11.36 0.04 4.32
N SER A 115 11.89 -1.11 4.74
CA SER A 115 12.39 -1.30 6.11
C SER A 115 13.52 -0.33 6.46
N GLU A 116 14.41 -0.03 5.50
CA GLU A 116 15.48 0.95 5.67
C GLU A 116 14.92 2.36 5.91
N VAL A 117 13.97 2.76 5.07
CA VAL A 117 13.33 4.07 5.14
C VAL A 117 12.57 4.25 6.45
N TYR A 118 11.74 3.29 6.84
CA TYR A 118 10.97 3.39 8.09
C TYR A 118 11.84 3.37 9.35
N ARG A 119 13.03 2.77 9.29
CA ARG A 119 13.99 2.85 10.40
C ARG A 119 14.58 4.25 10.54
N LEU A 120 14.83 4.92 9.41
CA LEU A 120 15.31 6.30 9.37
C LEU A 120 14.21 7.29 9.81
N LEU A 121 12.96 7.03 9.43
CA LEU A 121 11.80 7.90 9.70
C LEU A 121 11.03 7.57 10.99
N GLY A 122 11.42 6.52 11.72
CA GLY A 122 10.62 5.98 12.83
C GLY A 122 10.47 6.94 14.04
N PRO A 123 9.56 6.63 15.00
CA PRO A 123 9.17 7.53 16.11
C PRO A 123 10.29 7.97 17.07
N ARG A 124 11.50 7.40 16.93
CA ARG A 124 12.70 7.84 17.66
C ARG A 124 13.38 9.05 17.01
N SER A 125 12.98 9.47 15.81
CA SER A 125 13.30 10.79 15.24
C SER A 125 12.40 11.86 15.87
N ASN A 126 12.39 11.89 17.20
CA ASN A 126 11.67 12.89 17.97
C ASN A 126 12.50 14.17 17.90
N ARG A 127 12.18 15.06 16.97
CA ARG A 127 12.36 16.54 16.99
C ARG A 127 12.41 17.11 15.57
N VAL A 128 11.28 17.16 14.84
CA VAL A 128 11.21 18.01 13.63
C VAL A 128 11.39 19.48 14.05
N ARG A 129 12.64 19.93 14.08
CA ARG A 129 13.04 21.34 14.04
C ARG A 129 13.06 21.75 12.57
N ALA A 130 12.88 23.03 12.27
CA ALA A 130 12.86 23.54 10.90
C ALA A 130 14.08 23.14 10.03
N GLY A 131 15.23 22.80 10.64
CA GLY A 131 16.41 22.27 9.92
C GLY A 131 16.28 20.82 9.41
N GLU A 132 15.33 20.03 9.92
CA GLU A 132 15.10 18.63 9.51
C GLU A 132 14.13 18.52 8.32
N LEU A 133 13.39 19.58 7.99
CA LEU A 133 12.43 19.58 6.87
C LEU A 133 13.13 19.43 5.52
N HIS A 134 14.18 20.21 5.28
CA HIS A 134 15.01 20.09 4.08
C HIS A 134 15.71 18.73 4.00
N THR A 135 16.05 18.14 5.15
CA THR A 135 16.60 16.79 5.21
C THR A 135 15.55 15.74 4.82
N LEU A 136 14.29 15.91 5.24
CA LEU A 136 13.19 15.03 4.89
C LEU A 136 12.83 15.11 3.41
N GLU A 137 12.74 16.31 2.83
CA GLU A 137 12.50 16.51 1.40
C GLU A 137 13.61 15.88 0.55
N SER A 138 14.87 16.14 0.90
CA SER A 138 16.03 15.53 0.23
C SER A 138 16.01 14.01 0.33
N LEU A 139 15.65 13.48 1.51
CA LEU A 139 15.52 12.05 1.74
C LEU A 139 14.38 11.46 0.89
N LEU A 140 13.21 12.11 0.83
CA LEU A 140 12.09 11.68 -0.01
C LEU A 140 12.44 11.69 -1.50
N ALA A 141 13.18 12.70 -1.97
CA ALA A 141 13.67 12.76 -3.34
C ALA A 141 14.60 11.58 -3.67
N ILE A 142 15.56 11.29 -2.78
CA ILE A 142 16.46 10.12 -2.92
C ILE A 142 15.64 8.83 -2.95
N ILE A 143 14.68 8.68 -2.03
CA ILE A 143 13.86 7.48 -1.96
C ILE A 143 12.99 7.33 -3.21
N ASN A 144 12.41 8.41 -3.72
CA ASN A 144 11.62 8.37 -4.94
C ASN A 144 12.46 7.85 -6.12
N SER A 145 13.67 8.38 -6.29
CA SER A 145 14.61 7.90 -7.30
C SER A 145 14.93 6.41 -7.13
N ARG A 146 15.10 5.93 -5.89
CA ARG A 146 15.32 4.50 -5.62
C ARG A 146 14.09 3.63 -5.93
N ILE A 147 12.88 4.14 -5.73
CA ILE A 147 11.64 3.44 -6.10
C ILE A 147 11.52 3.38 -7.63
N GLU A 148 11.80 4.47 -8.33
CA GLU A 148 11.79 4.53 -9.80
C GLU A 148 12.82 3.60 -10.43
N GLU A 149 14.03 3.55 -9.86
CA GLU A 149 15.08 2.63 -10.29
C GLU A 149 14.66 1.17 -10.04
N TRP A 150 14.12 0.88 -8.86
CA TRP A 150 13.58 -0.44 -8.50
C TRP A 150 12.49 -0.87 -9.49
N GLU A 151 11.53 0.03 -9.78
CA GLU A 151 10.43 -0.24 -10.69
C GLU A 151 10.94 -0.51 -12.10
N THR A 152 11.80 0.36 -12.64
CA THR A 152 12.41 0.19 -13.98
C THR A 152 13.14 -1.13 -14.11
N ARG A 153 13.94 -1.49 -13.10
CA ARG A 153 14.70 -2.75 -13.06
C ARG A 153 13.78 -3.96 -13.12
N TRP A 154 12.78 -4.03 -12.24
CA TRP A 154 11.93 -5.22 -12.15
C TRP A 154 10.91 -5.33 -13.28
N LEU A 155 10.45 -4.21 -13.85
CA LEU A 155 9.62 -4.23 -15.05
C LEU A 155 10.41 -4.69 -16.28
N SER A 156 11.71 -4.42 -16.37
CA SER A 156 12.54 -4.88 -17.50
C SER A 156 12.66 -6.40 -17.62
N VAL A 157 12.45 -7.11 -16.51
CA VAL A 157 12.54 -8.58 -16.44
C VAL A 157 11.17 -9.25 -16.26
N ALA A 158 10.10 -8.48 -16.06
CA ALA A 158 8.74 -8.98 -15.96
C ALA A 158 8.14 -9.21 -17.35
N GLU A 159 7.20 -10.15 -17.44
CA GLU A 159 6.40 -10.33 -18.64
C GLU A 159 5.53 -9.08 -18.88
N LYS A 160 5.59 -8.52 -20.09
CA LYS A 160 4.85 -7.32 -20.45
C LYS A 160 3.34 -7.57 -20.29
N ASP A 161 2.66 -6.60 -19.67
CA ASP A 161 1.20 -6.60 -19.46
C ASP A 161 0.65 -7.80 -18.67
N GLY A 162 1.53 -8.58 -18.01
CA GLY A 162 1.15 -9.68 -17.13
C GLY A 162 0.85 -9.24 -15.69
N CYS A 163 0.40 -10.19 -14.87
CA CYS A 163 0.09 -9.93 -13.45
C CYS A 163 1.31 -9.43 -12.65
N HIS A 164 2.53 -9.88 -13.00
CA HIS A 164 3.75 -9.40 -12.36
C HIS A 164 4.01 -7.92 -12.65
N HIS A 165 3.78 -7.48 -13.89
CA HIS A 165 3.92 -6.08 -14.29
C HIS A 165 2.96 -5.18 -13.52
N PHE A 166 1.69 -5.61 -13.39
CA PHE A 166 0.71 -4.97 -12.53
C PHE A 166 1.19 -4.87 -11.08
N LEU A 167 1.58 -5.99 -10.46
CA LEU A 167 1.94 -6.03 -9.04
C LEU A 167 3.18 -5.20 -8.74
N ILE A 168 4.21 -5.24 -9.59
CA ILE A 168 5.42 -4.42 -9.41
C ILE A 168 5.07 -2.93 -9.39
N ARG A 169 4.32 -2.45 -10.40
CA ARG A 169 3.86 -1.06 -10.45
C ARG A 169 2.99 -0.70 -9.26
N PHE A 170 2.04 -1.56 -8.92
CA PHE A 170 1.07 -1.31 -7.86
C PHE A 170 1.75 -1.19 -6.48
N TYR A 171 2.63 -2.14 -6.12
CA TYR A 171 3.33 -2.10 -4.85
C TYR A 171 4.37 -0.96 -4.76
N GLY A 172 5.08 -0.67 -5.86
CA GLY A 172 5.99 0.48 -5.93
C GLY A 172 5.25 1.81 -5.75
N THR A 173 4.13 1.97 -6.45
CA THR A 173 3.27 3.16 -6.36
C THR A 173 2.65 3.31 -4.97
N HIS A 174 2.23 2.22 -4.35
CA HIS A 174 1.75 2.25 -2.97
C HIS A 174 2.85 2.68 -1.99
N LEU A 175 4.08 2.16 -2.11
CA LEU A 175 5.18 2.60 -1.25
C LEU A 175 5.47 4.09 -1.42
N ARG A 176 5.47 4.59 -2.66
CA ARG A 176 5.62 6.02 -2.97
C ARG A 176 4.52 6.84 -2.28
N LEU A 177 3.26 6.47 -2.48
CA LEU A 177 2.12 7.11 -1.83
C LEU A 177 2.28 7.12 -0.30
N GLN A 178 2.62 5.97 0.30
CA GLN A 178 2.73 5.84 1.74
C GLN A 178 3.80 6.77 2.32
N LEU A 179 4.98 6.82 1.70
CA LEU A 179 6.09 7.64 2.17
C LEU A 179 5.85 9.14 1.99
N PHE A 180 5.35 9.55 0.82
CA PHE A 180 5.06 10.96 0.54
C PHE A 180 3.81 11.46 1.29
N SER A 181 2.97 10.56 1.80
CA SER A 181 1.88 10.95 2.68
C SER A 181 2.33 11.28 4.11
N LEU A 182 3.52 10.83 4.56
CA LEU A 182 3.99 11.02 5.94
C LEU A 182 4.09 12.51 6.34
N PRO A 183 4.75 13.41 5.59
CA PRO A 183 4.81 14.83 5.95
C PRO A 183 3.42 15.50 5.92
N LEU A 184 2.49 14.93 5.14
CA LEU A 184 1.13 15.44 5.02
C LEU A 184 0.26 15.02 6.20
N GLN A 185 0.57 13.95 6.94
CA GLN A 185 -0.30 13.48 8.03
C GLN A 185 -0.44 14.50 9.16
N GLU A 186 0.64 15.21 9.50
CA GLU A 186 0.62 16.30 10.50
C GLU A 186 -0.12 17.54 9.97
N THR A 187 0.13 17.90 8.71
CA THR A 187 -0.48 19.08 8.07
C THR A 187 -1.99 18.89 7.82
N LEU A 188 -2.41 17.72 7.34
CA LEU A 188 -3.82 17.39 7.10
C LEU A 188 -4.61 17.18 8.41
N GLY A 189 -3.92 17.08 9.56
CA GLY A 189 -4.53 16.96 10.89
C GLY A 189 -4.81 18.29 11.57
N HIS A 190 -4.13 19.37 11.18
CA HIS A 190 -4.24 20.70 11.79
C HIS A 190 -4.63 21.74 10.73
N SER A 191 -5.83 22.32 10.88
CA SER A 191 -6.46 23.27 9.95
C SER A 191 -5.71 24.59 9.72
N GLU A 192 -4.57 24.81 10.38
CA GLU A 192 -3.86 26.10 10.39
C GLU A 192 -2.47 26.07 9.73
N HIS A 193 -1.95 24.90 9.34
CA HIS A 193 -0.62 24.83 8.70
C HIS A 193 -0.69 24.98 7.18
N ASN A 194 0.12 25.92 6.67
CA ASN A 194 0.31 26.18 5.24
C ASN A 194 0.77 24.93 4.49
N ILE A 195 -0.17 24.29 3.76
CA ILE A 195 0.07 23.21 2.79
C ILE A 195 1.16 23.57 1.77
N SER A 196 1.44 24.87 1.60
CA SER A 196 2.48 25.41 0.71
C SER A 196 3.88 24.83 0.93
N HIS A 197 4.22 24.38 2.15
CA HIS A 197 5.56 23.82 2.43
C HIS A 197 5.74 22.38 1.95
N HIS A 198 4.68 21.67 1.58
CA HIS A 198 4.74 20.27 1.17
C HIS A 198 4.08 20.02 -0.19
N MET A 199 4.15 21.00 -1.08
CA MET A 199 3.46 20.95 -2.37
C MET A 199 3.94 19.80 -3.26
N GLU A 200 5.25 19.50 -3.28
CA GLU A 200 5.77 18.34 -4.00
C GLU A 200 5.20 17.03 -3.43
N ALA A 201 5.26 16.85 -2.11
CA ALA A 201 4.75 15.64 -1.46
C ALA A 201 3.24 15.46 -1.67
N LEU A 202 2.49 16.56 -1.69
CA LEU A 202 1.08 16.58 -2.04
C LEU A 202 0.85 16.07 -3.46
N TRP A 203 1.55 16.60 -4.46
CA TRP A 203 1.36 16.21 -5.85
C TRP A 203 1.83 14.79 -6.15
N VAL A 204 2.94 14.35 -5.55
CA VAL A 204 3.44 12.97 -5.67
C VAL A 204 2.44 11.99 -5.03
N SER A 205 1.91 12.31 -3.85
CA SER A 205 0.90 11.47 -3.19
C SER A 205 -0.41 11.43 -3.98
N TYR A 206 -0.89 12.59 -4.44
CA TYR A 206 -2.09 12.70 -5.28
C TYR A 206 -1.99 11.86 -6.55
N SER A 207 -0.92 12.05 -7.32
CA SER A 207 -0.68 11.31 -8.57
C SER A 207 -0.50 9.81 -8.32
N SER A 208 0.22 9.42 -7.26
CA SER A 208 0.38 8.01 -6.90
C SER A 208 -0.95 7.35 -6.51
N ALA A 209 -1.79 8.03 -5.72
CA ALA A 209 -3.08 7.50 -5.31
C ALA A 209 -4.04 7.35 -6.50
N LEU A 210 -4.05 8.31 -7.44
CA LEU A 210 -4.79 8.18 -8.70
C LEU A 210 -4.26 7.03 -9.55
N GLU A 211 -2.94 6.93 -9.72
CA GLU A 211 -2.33 5.88 -10.53
C GLU A 211 -2.68 4.49 -9.99
N MET A 212 -2.73 4.30 -8.67
CA MET A 212 -3.19 3.04 -8.08
C MET A 212 -4.61 2.67 -8.51
N LEU A 213 -5.55 3.62 -8.50
CA LEU A 213 -6.93 3.37 -8.95
C LEU A 213 -6.99 3.10 -10.45
N HIS A 214 -6.18 3.81 -11.26
CA HIS A 214 -6.08 3.53 -12.69
C HIS A 214 -5.46 2.16 -12.99
N LEU A 215 -4.46 1.72 -12.23
CA LEU A 215 -3.84 0.41 -12.38
C LEU A 215 -4.86 -0.72 -12.13
N ILE A 216 -5.76 -0.56 -11.16
CA ILE A 216 -6.89 -1.46 -10.92
C ILE A 216 -7.78 -1.53 -12.16
N CYS A 217 -8.14 -0.39 -12.75
CA CYS A 217 -8.96 -0.35 -13.95
C CYS A 217 -8.29 -1.03 -15.15
N ARG A 218 -6.98 -0.81 -15.35
CA ARG A 218 -6.22 -1.39 -16.47
C ARG A 218 -6.04 -2.90 -16.36
N HIS A 219 -6.01 -3.45 -15.15
CA HIS A 219 -5.72 -4.87 -14.89
C HIS A 219 -6.91 -5.58 -14.22
N ALA A 220 -8.12 -5.25 -14.66
CA ALA A 220 -9.38 -5.80 -14.14
C ALA A 220 -9.37 -7.34 -14.06
N SER A 221 -8.76 -8.02 -15.03
CA SER A 221 -8.68 -9.49 -15.10
C SER A 221 -7.87 -10.12 -13.96
N CYS A 222 -7.00 -9.36 -13.30
CA CYS A 222 -6.18 -9.85 -12.19
C CYS A 222 -6.87 -9.74 -10.83
N LEU A 223 -7.97 -8.99 -10.74
CA LEU A 223 -8.55 -8.58 -9.46
C LEU A 223 -9.25 -9.72 -8.73
N TYR A 224 -9.89 -10.63 -9.46
CA TYR A 224 -10.62 -11.76 -8.87
C TYR A 224 -9.72 -12.64 -7.98
N PHE A 225 -8.43 -12.75 -8.34
CA PHE A 225 -7.43 -13.55 -7.61
C PHE A 225 -6.42 -12.69 -6.85
N ALA A 226 -6.69 -11.40 -6.70
CA ALA A 226 -5.80 -10.49 -6.01
C ALA A 226 -5.68 -10.85 -4.52
N GLN A 227 -4.50 -10.63 -3.95
CA GLN A 227 -4.30 -10.75 -2.52
C GLN A 227 -5.05 -9.63 -1.79
N ASP A 228 -5.43 -9.88 -0.53
CA ASP A 228 -6.11 -8.92 0.34
C ASP A 228 -5.36 -7.58 0.45
N SER A 229 -4.03 -7.61 0.40
CA SER A 229 -3.19 -6.40 0.36
C SER A 229 -3.55 -5.45 -0.78
N VAL A 230 -3.91 -5.95 -1.96
CA VAL A 230 -4.31 -5.11 -3.09
C VAL A 230 -5.57 -4.32 -2.74
N HIS A 231 -6.57 -4.97 -2.13
CA HIS A 231 -7.80 -4.33 -1.70
C HIS A 231 -7.56 -3.27 -0.62
N VAL A 232 -6.77 -3.61 0.41
CA VAL A 232 -6.41 -2.67 1.50
C VAL A 232 -5.68 -1.45 0.93
N MET A 233 -4.73 -1.65 0.03
CA MET A 233 -3.96 -0.58 -0.61
C MET A 233 -4.83 0.30 -1.53
N THR A 234 -5.81 -0.27 -2.24
CA THR A 234 -6.81 0.49 -3.00
C THR A 234 -7.74 1.28 -2.07
N ALA A 235 -8.19 0.70 -0.96
CA ALA A 235 -9.01 1.41 0.00
C ALA A 235 -8.24 2.60 0.63
N TYR A 236 -6.96 2.38 0.95
CA TYR A 236 -6.05 3.43 1.42
C TYR A 236 -5.92 4.57 0.41
N SER A 237 -5.67 4.28 -0.87
CA SER A 237 -5.53 5.32 -1.90
C SER A 237 -6.81 6.12 -2.09
N ALA A 238 -7.98 5.47 -2.12
CA ALA A 238 -9.27 6.14 -2.20
C ALA A 238 -9.51 7.04 -0.97
N ALA A 239 -9.31 6.52 0.24
CA ALA A 239 -9.50 7.27 1.48
C ALA A 239 -8.54 8.47 1.56
N PHE A 240 -7.28 8.30 1.15
CA PHE A 240 -6.30 9.39 1.06
C PHE A 240 -6.78 10.50 0.14
N LEU A 241 -7.27 10.18 -1.07
CA LEU A 241 -7.79 11.19 -2.01
C LEU A 241 -8.99 11.96 -1.45
N ILE A 242 -9.89 11.30 -0.71
CA ILE A 242 -11.00 11.98 -0.01
C ILE A 242 -10.46 12.94 1.05
N LYS A 243 -9.53 12.46 1.88
CA LYS A 243 -8.93 13.31 2.92
C LYS A 243 -8.22 14.52 2.30
N LEU A 244 -7.51 14.31 1.20
CA LEU A 244 -6.83 15.38 0.47
C LEU A 244 -7.82 16.44 -0.02
N LEU A 245 -8.95 16.03 -0.61
CA LEU A 245 -10.02 16.96 -1.03
C LEU A 245 -10.58 17.77 0.14
N MET A 246 -10.77 17.13 1.29
CA MET A 246 -11.35 17.79 2.47
C MET A 246 -10.39 18.77 3.14
N SER A 247 -9.08 18.57 2.98
CA SER A 247 -8.07 19.35 3.68
C SER A 247 -7.37 20.39 2.81
N THR A 248 -7.53 20.35 1.48
CA THR A 248 -6.88 21.32 0.58
C THR A 248 -7.72 22.58 0.37
N PRO A 249 -7.10 23.73 0.04
CA PRO A 249 -7.82 24.95 -0.29
C PRO A 249 -8.82 24.71 -1.43
N GLU A 250 -9.98 25.36 -1.34
CA GLU A 250 -11.10 25.12 -2.26
C GLU A 250 -10.73 25.29 -3.74
N SER A 251 -9.83 26.23 -4.04
CA SER A 251 -9.31 26.46 -5.40
C SER A 251 -8.56 25.25 -5.97
N ILE A 252 -7.82 24.51 -5.15
CA ILE A 252 -7.11 23.29 -5.53
C ILE A 252 -8.11 22.13 -5.56
N ALA A 253 -8.95 22.00 -4.52
CA ALA A 253 -9.94 20.93 -4.41
C ALA A 253 -10.83 20.86 -5.66
N ARG A 254 -11.37 22.00 -6.14
CA ARG A 254 -12.20 22.06 -7.36
C ARG A 254 -11.47 21.58 -8.62
N GLN A 255 -10.14 21.74 -8.69
CA GLN A 255 -9.35 21.31 -9.86
C GLN A 255 -9.12 19.80 -9.88
N ILE A 256 -8.87 19.20 -8.71
CA ILE A 256 -8.53 17.77 -8.59
C ILE A 256 -9.75 16.86 -8.40
N GLU A 257 -10.86 17.40 -7.92
CA GLU A 257 -12.09 16.66 -7.61
C GLU A 257 -12.65 15.85 -8.78
N PRO A 258 -12.74 16.35 -10.03
CA PRO A 258 -13.26 15.56 -11.15
C PRO A 258 -12.42 14.31 -11.43
N ALA A 259 -11.09 14.43 -11.37
CA ALA A 259 -10.18 13.32 -11.59
C ALA A 259 -10.32 12.25 -10.49
N ILE A 260 -10.45 12.67 -9.23
CA ILE A 260 -10.66 11.78 -8.08
C ILE A 260 -12.00 11.05 -8.21
N LYS A 261 -13.09 11.76 -8.50
CA LYS A 261 -14.42 11.16 -8.70
C LYS A 261 -14.40 10.12 -9.80
N ASN A 262 -13.76 10.43 -10.94
CA ASN A 262 -13.65 9.52 -12.08
C ASN A 262 -12.83 8.26 -11.73
N ALA A 263 -11.69 8.42 -11.06
CA ALA A 263 -10.83 7.30 -10.69
C ALA A 263 -11.51 6.36 -9.67
N ILE A 264 -12.15 6.91 -8.63
CA ILE A 264 -12.87 6.11 -7.62
C ILE A 264 -14.07 5.40 -8.26
N SER A 265 -14.83 6.10 -9.12
CA SER A 265 -15.98 5.51 -9.82
C SER A 265 -15.56 4.40 -10.78
N GLY A 266 -14.46 4.59 -11.51
CA GLY A 266 -13.90 3.57 -12.40
C GLY A 266 -13.48 2.32 -11.64
N ALA A 267 -12.76 2.49 -10.52
CA ALA A 267 -12.37 1.37 -9.68
C ALA A 267 -13.58 0.64 -9.08
N ALA A 268 -14.59 1.38 -8.59
CA ALA A 268 -15.83 0.80 -8.05
C ALA A 268 -16.54 -0.08 -9.09
N MET A 269 -16.70 0.44 -10.32
CA MET A 269 -17.30 -0.27 -11.43
C MET A 269 -16.53 -1.55 -11.76
N VAL A 270 -15.20 -1.47 -11.85
CA VAL A 270 -14.35 -2.62 -12.21
C VAL A 270 -14.38 -3.72 -11.14
N PHE A 271 -14.42 -3.37 -9.85
CA PHE A 271 -14.62 -4.35 -8.79
C PHE A 271 -16.02 -4.98 -8.81
N SER A 272 -17.05 -4.19 -9.11
CA SER A 272 -18.43 -4.69 -9.24
C SER A 272 -18.56 -5.69 -10.40
N GLN A 273 -17.88 -5.42 -11.52
CA GLN A 273 -17.85 -6.29 -12.70
C GLN A 273 -17.15 -7.63 -12.49
N GLN A 274 -16.40 -7.83 -11.40
CA GLN A 274 -15.78 -9.12 -11.10
C GLN A 274 -16.81 -10.21 -10.77
N ALA A 275 -18.07 -9.85 -10.55
CA ALA A 275 -19.16 -10.78 -10.21
C ALA A 275 -18.81 -11.74 -9.06
N ALA A 276 -18.04 -11.23 -8.10
CA ALA A 276 -17.55 -12.04 -6.98
C ALA A 276 -18.67 -12.31 -5.96
N PRO A 277 -18.64 -13.45 -5.25
CA PRO A 277 -19.64 -13.78 -4.24
C PRO A 277 -19.78 -12.69 -3.16
N ALA A 278 -20.98 -12.58 -2.58
CA ALA A 278 -21.21 -11.69 -1.44
C ALA A 278 -20.24 -12.04 -0.29
N GLY A 279 -19.61 -11.02 0.29
CA GLY A 279 -18.60 -11.18 1.35
C GLY A 279 -17.16 -11.39 0.86
N SER A 280 -16.93 -11.57 -0.45
CA SER A 280 -15.58 -11.57 -1.01
C SER A 280 -14.92 -10.19 -0.95
N SER A 281 -13.58 -10.13 -0.97
CA SER A 281 -12.84 -8.87 -0.96
C SER A 281 -13.21 -7.96 -2.14
N CYS A 282 -13.42 -8.50 -3.35
CA CYS A 282 -13.91 -7.72 -4.50
C CYS A 282 -15.30 -7.11 -4.24
N ALA A 283 -16.26 -7.89 -3.73
CA ALA A 283 -17.62 -7.40 -3.48
C ALA A 283 -17.65 -6.33 -2.37
N LEU A 284 -16.87 -6.54 -1.30
CA LEU A 284 -16.73 -5.56 -0.22
C LEU A 284 -16.04 -4.28 -0.71
N GLN A 285 -14.99 -4.39 -1.52
CA GLN A 285 -14.27 -3.25 -2.10
C GLN A 285 -15.17 -2.44 -3.04
N ALA A 286 -15.97 -3.09 -3.89
CA ALA A 286 -16.94 -2.41 -4.77
C ALA A 286 -17.93 -1.57 -3.93
N LYS A 287 -18.54 -2.19 -2.92
CA LYS A 287 -19.49 -1.53 -2.02
C LYS A 287 -18.86 -0.36 -1.27
N PHE A 288 -17.61 -0.51 -0.80
CA PHE A 288 -16.88 0.56 -0.12
C PHE A 288 -16.69 1.78 -1.05
N LEU A 289 -16.20 1.57 -2.26
CA LEU A 289 -15.96 2.65 -3.22
C LEU A 289 -17.27 3.29 -3.71
N ASP A 290 -18.31 2.49 -3.95
CA ASP A 290 -19.65 3.00 -4.32
C ASP A 290 -20.23 3.90 -3.23
N ASN A 291 -20.05 3.55 -1.95
CA ASN A 291 -20.48 4.40 -0.84
C ASN A 291 -19.74 5.74 -0.81
N ILE A 292 -18.46 5.78 -1.21
CA ILE A 292 -17.70 7.02 -1.35
C ILE A 292 -18.26 7.85 -2.50
N VAL A 293 -18.51 7.24 -3.66
CA VAL A 293 -19.10 7.93 -4.84
C VAL A 293 -20.48 8.49 -4.52
N ALA A 294 -21.31 7.74 -3.78
CA ALA A 294 -22.63 8.20 -3.38
C ALA A 294 -22.59 9.44 -2.48
N LYS A 295 -21.57 9.57 -1.62
CA LYS A 295 -21.37 10.77 -0.79
C LYS A 295 -21.07 12.00 -1.63
N PHE A 296 -20.23 11.86 -2.65
CA PHE A 296 -19.94 12.94 -3.61
C PHE A 296 -21.20 13.43 -4.33
N ARG A 297 -22.00 12.51 -4.88
CA ARG A 297 -23.23 12.87 -5.60
C ARG A 297 -24.22 13.64 -4.71
N ARG A 298 -24.28 13.32 -3.42
CA ARG A 298 -25.13 14.03 -2.44
C ARG A 298 -24.61 15.44 -2.15
N GLN A 299 -23.30 15.65 -2.15
CA GLN A 299 -22.71 16.99 -2.01
C GLN A 299 -23.01 17.83 -3.25
N ASP A 300 -22.80 17.29 -4.45
CA ASP A 300 -23.11 17.99 -5.71
C ASP A 300 -24.60 18.38 -5.81
N ALA A 301 -25.50 17.49 -5.40
CA ALA A 301 -26.94 17.75 -5.38
C ALA A 301 -27.34 18.86 -4.39
N LYS A 302 -26.61 19.02 -3.28
CA LYS A 302 -26.83 20.13 -2.33
C LYS A 302 -26.33 21.47 -2.88
N VAL A 303 -25.22 21.47 -3.64
CA VAL A 303 -24.69 22.69 -4.27
C VAL A 303 -25.54 23.12 -5.48
N SER A 304 -26.20 22.17 -6.15
CA SER A 304 -27.01 22.42 -7.35
C SER A 304 -28.46 22.81 -7.08
N GLN A 305 -28.93 22.81 -5.83
CA GLN A 305 -30.22 23.39 -5.46
C GLN A 305 -30.04 24.89 -5.20
N PRO A 306 -30.61 25.79 -6.02
CA PRO A 306 -30.66 27.21 -5.69
C PRO A 306 -31.50 27.37 -4.41
N GLU A 307 -31.02 28.19 -3.47
CA GLU A 307 -31.84 28.73 -2.38
C GLU A 307 -32.92 29.66 -2.97
N ASP A 308 -33.94 29.09 -3.60
CA ASP A 308 -35.19 29.79 -3.83
C ASP A 308 -36.19 29.29 -2.79
N SER A 309 -36.70 30.26 -2.03
CA SER A 309 -37.67 30.20 -0.93
C SER A 309 -37.12 29.83 0.46
N LEU A 310 -36.91 30.85 1.29
CA LEU A 310 -37.76 31.08 2.48
C LEU A 310 -37.47 32.48 3.06
N GLY A 311 -38.41 33.39 2.79
CA GLY A 311 -38.49 34.68 3.46
C GLY A 311 -38.77 34.53 4.96
N HIS A 312 -38.31 35.54 5.71
CA HIS A 312 -38.66 35.93 7.07
C HIS A 312 -39.31 34.86 7.96
N ARG A 313 -38.53 34.32 8.90
CA ARG A 313 -39.06 33.94 10.21
C ARG A 313 -38.12 34.39 11.32
N GLN A 314 -38.69 35.19 12.20
CA GLN A 314 -38.12 35.88 13.36
C GLN A 314 -37.43 34.93 14.34
N GLU A 315 -36.41 35.49 15.00
CA GLU A 315 -35.65 34.95 16.12
C GLU A 315 -36.50 34.31 17.21
N ASN A 316 -36.03 33.17 17.72
CA ASN A 316 -36.02 32.91 19.16
C ASN A 316 -34.97 31.83 19.50
N ARG A 317 -33.98 32.24 20.29
CA ARG A 317 -33.01 31.37 21.00
C ARG A 317 -33.72 30.66 22.16
N PRO A 318 -33.24 29.47 22.59
CA PRO A 318 -32.39 29.44 23.79
C PRO A 318 -31.23 28.43 23.73
N GLU A 319 -30.47 28.43 24.84
CA GLU A 319 -29.07 28.05 25.04
C GLU A 319 -28.73 26.55 25.15
N ALA A 320 -27.48 26.28 24.76
CA ALA A 320 -26.44 25.41 25.33
C ALA A 320 -26.76 23.99 25.87
N GLY A 321 -26.00 23.02 25.32
CA GLY A 321 -25.75 21.71 25.91
C GLY A 321 -24.62 20.99 25.18
N SER A 322 -23.38 21.27 25.59
CA SER A 322 -22.15 20.70 25.06
C SER A 322 -21.90 19.26 25.51
N SER A 323 -21.66 18.34 24.57
CA SER A 323 -20.87 17.13 24.83
C SER A 323 -20.25 16.61 23.53
N GLU A 324 -19.05 17.08 23.20
CA GLU A 324 -18.20 16.51 22.15
C GLU A 324 -17.44 15.30 22.71
N THR A 325 -17.65 14.13 22.13
CA THR A 325 -16.74 12.99 22.24
C THR A 325 -15.91 12.87 20.96
N PRO A 326 -14.57 12.93 21.02
CA PRO A 326 -13.75 12.83 19.82
C PRO A 326 -13.58 11.37 19.38
N TRP A 327 -13.89 11.13 18.11
CA TRP A 327 -13.64 9.90 17.37
C TRP A 327 -12.13 9.67 17.16
N ARG A 328 -11.65 8.45 17.45
CA ARG A 328 -10.30 7.97 17.09
C ARG A 328 -10.39 6.99 15.90
N PRO A 329 -9.63 7.16 14.81
CA PRO A 329 -9.47 6.12 13.81
C PRO A 329 -8.39 5.12 14.23
N LEU A 330 -8.68 3.84 14.05
CA LEU A 330 -7.74 2.73 14.15
C LEU A 330 -6.74 2.81 12.98
N ILE A 331 -5.46 2.63 13.32
CA ILE A 331 -4.31 2.51 12.41
C ILE A 331 -4.47 1.28 11.52
#